data_AF-A0AAU8L9T3-F1
#
_entry.id   AF-A0AAU8L9T3-F1
#
_cell.length_a   1.000
_cell.length_b   1.000
_cell.length_c   1.000
_cell.angle_alpha   90.00
_cell.angle_beta   90.00
_cell.angle_gamma   90.00
#
_symmetry.space_group_name_H-M   'P 1'
#
loop_
_entity.id
_entity.type
_entity.pdbx_description
1 polymer ?
#
loop_
_entity_poly.entity_id
_entity_poly.type
_entity_poly.pdbx_seq_one_letter_code
_entity_poly.pdbx_strand_id
1 'polypeptide(L)'
;MEKFVILLSSVLFLVGCASTYNYRASDFNDLNKDYIVDAKMKKVLETQFFGTTTKNILSLYINNQLILEGALDIQEAGTFKSMYDGKQLTLECYKVGAFSIEPYCQVHLDQRKIGSFKLKMDR
;
A
#
# COMPACT_ATOMS: atom_id res chain seq x y z
N MET A 1 0.32 -56.80 -25.92
CA MET A 1 -0.15 -56.76 -24.53
C MET A 1 1.02 -56.23 -23.70
N GLU A 2 1.23 -54.91 -23.70
CA GLU A 2 0.70 -53.98 -22.68
C GLU A 2 1.14 -54.39 -21.27
N LYS A 3 1.93 -53.58 -20.57
CA LYS A 3 1.40 -52.44 -19.79
C LYS A 3 2.45 -51.34 -19.61
N PHE A 4 2.13 -50.16 -20.11
CA PHE A 4 2.76 -48.89 -19.74
C PHE A 4 2.36 -48.55 -18.30
N VAL A 5 3.33 -48.48 -17.38
CA VAL A 5 3.11 -47.92 -16.04
C VAL A 5 3.35 -46.42 -16.14
N ILE A 6 2.28 -45.67 -16.33
CA ILE A 6 2.28 -44.21 -16.24
C ILE A 6 2.34 -43.86 -14.75
N LEU A 7 3.55 -43.58 -14.25
CA LEU A 7 3.74 -42.90 -12.96
C LEU A 7 3.33 -41.43 -13.14
N LEU A 8 2.04 -41.17 -12.94
CA LEU A 8 1.49 -39.82 -12.75
C LEU A 8 2.04 -39.28 -11.43
N SER A 9 3.22 -38.66 -11.48
CA SER A 9 3.69 -37.79 -10.42
C SER A 9 2.77 -36.56 -10.41
N SER A 10 1.78 -36.58 -9.52
CA SER A 10 0.93 -35.44 -9.23
C SER A 10 1.79 -34.33 -8.65
N VAL A 11 2.29 -33.44 -9.52
CA VAL A 11 2.76 -32.12 -9.12
C VAL A 11 1.54 -31.42 -8.55
N LEU A 12 1.41 -31.45 -7.22
CA LEU A 12 0.52 -30.59 -6.47
C LEU A 12 0.97 -29.16 -6.76
N PHE A 13 0.39 -28.55 -7.78
CA PHE A 13 0.39 -27.12 -7.95
C PHE A 13 -0.37 -26.55 -6.74
N LEU A 14 0.37 -26.26 -5.66
CA LEU A 14 -0.07 -25.36 -4.60
C LEU A 14 -0.12 -23.97 -5.22
N VAL A 15 -1.15 -23.71 -6.02
CA VAL A 15 -1.47 -22.37 -6.51
C VAL A 15 -1.96 -21.59 -5.29
N GLY A 16 -1.04 -20.99 -4.55
CA GLY A 16 -1.39 -20.02 -3.52
C GLY A 16 -2.16 -18.89 -4.20
N CYS A 17 -3.44 -18.74 -3.88
CA CYS A 17 -4.23 -17.62 -4.37
C CYS A 17 -3.65 -16.33 -3.75
N ALA A 18 -3.24 -15.40 -4.61
CA ALA A 18 -2.90 -14.05 -4.19
C ALA A 18 -4.08 -13.12 -4.52
N SER A 19 -4.67 -12.50 -3.50
CA SER A 19 -5.71 -11.49 -3.68
C SER A 19 -5.08 -10.11 -3.59
N THR A 20 -5.38 -9.25 -4.55
CA THR A 20 -4.93 -7.86 -4.56
C THR A 20 -6.12 -6.94 -4.37
N TYR A 21 -6.01 -6.02 -3.43
CA TYR A 21 -6.99 -4.96 -3.17
C TYR A 21 -6.32 -3.61 -3.39
N ASN A 22 -6.94 -2.76 -4.20
CA ASN A 22 -6.45 -1.41 -4.46
C ASN A 22 -7.19 -0.43 -3.58
N TYR A 23 -6.46 0.56 -3.08
CA TYR A 23 -6.95 1.64 -2.27
C TYR A 23 -6.46 2.94 -2.88
N ARG A 24 -7.30 3.97 -2.79
CA ARG A 24 -6.97 5.31 -3.23
C ARG A 24 -7.19 6.30 -2.12
N ALA A 25 -6.40 7.36 -2.12
CA ALA A 25 -6.61 8.49 -1.26
C ALA A 25 -7.98 9.13 -1.52
N SER A 26 -8.63 9.52 -0.43
CA SER A 26 -9.97 10.09 -0.34
C SER A 26 -9.99 11.09 0.81
N ASP A 27 -11.04 11.91 0.89
CA ASP A 27 -11.17 12.96 1.93
C ASP A 27 -9.93 13.86 2.00
N PHE A 28 -9.45 14.31 0.83
CA PHE A 28 -8.27 15.17 0.73
C PHE A 28 -8.50 16.50 1.43
N ASN A 29 -7.51 16.89 2.22
CA ASN A 29 -7.37 18.25 2.72
C ASN A 29 -6.03 18.81 2.25
N ASP A 30 -6.06 19.43 1.07
CA ASP A 30 -4.92 20.12 0.48
C ASP A 30 -4.79 21.51 1.09
N LEU A 31 -3.76 21.66 1.93
CA LEU A 31 -3.47 22.90 2.63
C LEU A 31 -2.58 23.83 1.81
N ASN A 32 -2.02 23.34 0.70
CA ASN A 32 -1.18 24.09 -0.19
C ASN A 32 -1.59 23.89 -1.65
N LYS A 33 -1.93 24.99 -2.34
CA LYS A 33 -2.37 24.95 -3.75
C LYS A 33 -1.23 24.68 -4.74
N ASP A 34 0.02 24.79 -4.29
CA ASP A 34 1.20 24.60 -5.14
C ASP A 34 1.53 23.12 -5.37
N TYR A 35 0.94 22.21 -4.59
CA TYR A 35 1.22 20.78 -4.63
C TYR A 35 -0.08 19.99 -4.73
N ILE A 36 -0.24 19.21 -5.79
CA ILE A 36 -1.32 18.23 -5.92
C ILE A 36 -0.80 16.91 -5.34
N VAL A 37 -1.36 16.49 -4.21
CA VAL A 37 -0.98 15.24 -3.54
C VAL A 37 -1.97 14.14 -3.96
N ASP A 38 -1.47 12.99 -4.40
CA ASP A 38 -2.28 11.76 -4.60
C ASP A 38 -1.56 10.58 -3.93
N ALA A 39 -2.31 9.57 -3.49
CA ALA A 39 -1.72 8.35 -2.97
C ALA A 39 -2.56 7.12 -3.32
N LYS A 40 -1.85 6.02 -3.52
CA LYS A 40 -2.44 4.71 -3.82
C LYS A 40 -1.84 3.70 -2.87
N MET A 41 -2.65 2.78 -2.37
CA MET A 41 -2.17 1.63 -1.62
C MET A 41 -2.62 0.34 -2.28
N LYS A 42 -1.70 -0.60 -2.42
CA LYS A 42 -1.96 -1.96 -2.89
C LYS A 42 -1.78 -2.92 -1.72
N LYS A 43 -2.85 -3.61 -1.36
CA LYS A 43 -2.82 -4.69 -0.37
C LYS A 43 -2.78 -6.02 -1.07
N VAL A 44 -1.71 -6.77 -0.85
CA VAL A 44 -1.52 -8.12 -1.41
C VAL A 44 -1.63 -9.12 -0.26
N LEU A 45 -2.62 -10.00 -0.36
CA LEU A 45 -2.84 -11.13 0.53
C LEU A 45 -2.34 -12.38 -0.18
N GLU A 46 -1.23 -12.94 0.29
CA GLU A 46 -0.66 -14.17 -0.24
C GLU A 46 -0.94 -15.30 0.73
N THR A 47 -1.77 -16.26 0.34
CA THR A 47 -2.01 -17.47 1.13
C THR A 47 -0.99 -18.54 0.74
N GLN A 48 -0.18 -18.96 1.71
CA GLN A 48 0.80 -20.03 1.57
C GLN A 48 0.45 -21.19 2.50
N PHE A 49 1.06 -22.36 2.28
CA PHE A 49 0.77 -23.58 3.06
C PHE A 49 0.95 -23.40 4.58
N PHE A 50 1.82 -22.49 5.01
CA PHE A 50 2.12 -22.22 6.43
C PHE A 50 1.49 -20.94 6.98
N GLY A 51 0.63 -20.25 6.22
CA GLY A 51 -0.06 -19.06 6.70
C GLY A 51 -0.35 -18.02 5.63
N THR A 52 -0.99 -16.93 6.04
CA THR A 52 -1.31 -15.79 5.18
C THR A 52 -0.35 -14.64 5.47
N THR A 53 0.33 -14.15 4.45
CA THR A 53 1.09 -12.90 4.55
C THR A 53 0.30 -11.75 3.93
N THR A 54 0.40 -10.58 4.56
CA THR A 54 -0.20 -9.34 4.05
C THR A 54 0.91 -8.35 3.76
N LYS A 55 0.94 -7.82 2.54
CA LYS A 55 1.85 -6.75 2.12
C LYS A 55 1.03 -5.52 1.75
N ASN A 56 1.25 -4.42 2.46
CA ASN A 56 0.57 -3.14 2.22
C ASN A 56 1.58 -2.19 1.57
N ILE A 57 1.52 -2.00 0.25
CA ILE A 57 2.45 -1.14 -0.49
C ILE A 57 1.77 0.20 -0.76
N LEU A 58 2.34 1.28 -0.24
CA LEU A 58 1.86 2.65 -0.42
C LEU A 58 2.74 3.38 -1.42
N SER A 59 2.12 4.05 -2.39
CA SER A 59 2.78 4.90 -3.39
C SER A 59 2.23 6.33 -3.26
N LEU A 60 3.12 7.31 -3.05
CA LEU A 60 2.78 8.73 -2.97
C LEU A 60 3.17 9.45 -4.25
N TYR A 61 2.25 10.25 -4.76
CA TYR A 61 2.45 11.11 -5.92
C TYR A 61 2.33 12.57 -5.52
N ILE A 62 3.23 13.41 -6.01
CA ILE A 62 3.12 14.87 -5.93
C ILE A 62 3.21 15.42 -7.35
N ASN A 63 2.24 16.24 -7.75
CA ASN A 63 2.14 16.77 -9.11
C ASN A 63 2.22 15.66 -10.17
N ASN A 64 1.51 14.56 -9.92
CA ASN A 64 1.45 13.35 -10.75
C ASN A 64 2.77 12.57 -10.91
N GLN A 65 3.82 12.91 -10.15
CA GLN A 65 5.10 12.19 -10.15
C GLN A 65 5.18 11.28 -8.92
N LEU A 66 5.60 10.03 -9.10
CA LEU A 66 5.85 9.10 -8.00
C LEU A 66 7.06 9.58 -7.20
N ILE A 67 6.85 9.92 -5.93
CA ILE A 67 7.91 10.46 -5.06
C ILE A 67 8.43 9.42 -4.07
N LEU A 68 7.54 8.56 -3.57
CA LEU A 68 7.93 7.47 -2.70
C LEU A 68 7.04 6.25 -2.91
N GLU A 69 7.62 5.09 -2.68
CA GLU A 69 6.91 3.82 -2.56
C GLU A 69 7.49 3.05 -1.37
N GLY A 70 6.62 2.49 -0.53
CA GLY A 70 7.07 1.81 0.67
C GLY A 70 6.02 0.90 1.30
N ALA A 71 6.49 -0.06 2.09
CA ALA A 71 5.63 -0.99 2.80
C ALA A 71 5.13 -0.37 4.11
N LEU A 72 3.81 -0.35 4.30
CA LEU A 72 3.18 -0.15 5.59
C LEU A 72 3.19 -1.45 6.38
N ASP A 73 3.10 -1.35 7.70
CA ASP A 73 2.96 -2.51 8.57
C ASP A 73 1.58 -3.19 8.41
N ILE A 74 1.36 -4.27 9.18
CA ILE A 74 0.10 -5.01 9.15
C ILE A 74 -1.12 -4.20 9.63
N GLN A 75 -0.88 -3.12 10.38
CA GLN A 75 -1.91 -2.19 10.85
C GLN A 75 -2.14 -1.04 9.85
N GLU A 76 -1.47 -1.08 8.69
CA GLU A 76 -1.48 -0.04 7.66
C GLU A 76 -0.92 1.30 8.18
N ALA A 77 0.05 1.22 9.09
CA ALA A 77 0.78 2.35 9.66
C ALA A 77 2.25 2.35 9.22
N GLY A 78 2.86 3.53 9.21
CA GLY A 78 4.27 3.69 8.85
C GLY A 78 4.67 5.14 8.59
N THR A 79 5.98 5.39 8.59
CA THR A 79 6.56 6.69 8.28
C THR A 79 7.63 6.55 7.22
N PHE A 80 7.54 7.36 6.17
CA PHE A 80 8.48 7.39 5.06
C PHE A 80 9.10 8.78 4.96
N LYS A 81 10.39 8.82 4.62
CA LYS A 81 11.13 10.07 4.39
C LYS A 81 11.79 10.01 3.02
N SER A 82 11.70 11.09 2.27
CA SER A 82 12.33 11.26 0.95
C SER A 82 12.74 12.72 0.78
N MET A 83 13.26 13.07 -0.40
CA MET A 83 13.54 14.45 -0.79
C MET A 83 12.66 14.83 -1.98
N TYR A 84 12.07 16.03 -1.95
CA TYR A 84 11.31 16.59 -3.06
C TYR A 84 11.67 18.07 -3.21
N ASP A 85 12.15 18.46 -4.39
CA ASP A 85 12.59 19.83 -4.70
C ASP A 85 13.55 20.42 -3.64
N GLY A 86 14.56 19.62 -3.24
CA GLY A 86 15.56 20.00 -2.25
C GLY A 86 15.08 20.07 -0.80
N LYS A 87 13.82 19.74 -0.52
CA LYS A 87 13.21 19.74 0.81
C LYS A 87 12.93 18.34 1.31
N GLN A 88 12.91 18.16 2.63
CA GLN A 88 12.63 16.86 3.22
C GLN A 88 11.13 16.57 3.14
N LEU A 89 10.74 15.53 2.43
CA LEU A 89 9.36 15.05 2.41
C LEU A 89 9.19 13.98 3.48
N THR A 90 8.15 14.11 4.31
CA THR A 90 7.75 13.09 5.28
C THR A 90 6.29 12.70 5.05
N LEU A 91 6.05 11.41 4.86
CA LEU A 91 4.71 10.82 4.81
C LEU A 91 4.52 9.97 6.06
N GLU A 92 3.46 10.23 6.81
CA GLU A 92 3.11 9.49 8.01
C GLU A 92 1.70 8.96 7.88
N CYS A 93 1.53 7.65 8.05
CA CYS A 93 0.24 6.97 8.01
C CYS A 93 -0.03 6.25 9.33
N TYR A 94 -1.26 6.33 9.82
CA TYR A 94 -1.69 5.74 11.08
C TYR A 94 -3.21 5.52 11.09
N LYS A 95 -3.69 4.66 12.00
CA LYS A 95 -5.13 4.49 12.26
C LYS A 95 -5.57 5.34 13.44
N VAL A 96 -6.63 6.13 13.24
CA VAL A 96 -7.18 7.01 14.29
C VAL A 96 -8.14 6.23 15.18
N GLY A 97 -7.61 5.59 16.21
CA GLY A 97 -8.39 4.82 17.19
C GLY A 97 -8.70 3.39 16.75
N ALA A 98 -9.11 2.56 17.71
CA ALA A 98 -9.26 1.11 17.54
C ALA A 98 -10.31 0.69 16.49
N PHE A 99 -11.25 1.59 16.16
CA PHE A 99 -12.35 1.33 15.23
C PHE A 99 -12.19 1.99 13.86
N SER A 100 -11.07 2.69 13.60
CA SER A 100 -10.85 3.26 12.27
C SER A 100 -10.56 2.16 11.26
N ILE A 101 -11.46 2.03 10.29
CA ILE A 101 -11.35 1.04 9.21
C ILE A 101 -10.32 1.50 8.17
N GLU A 102 -10.19 2.82 8.01
CA GLU A 102 -9.35 3.45 6.98
C GLU A 102 -8.09 4.05 7.64
N PRO A 103 -6.89 3.80 7.10
CA PRO A 103 -5.70 4.49 7.55
C PRO A 103 -5.71 5.94 7.05
N TYR A 104 -5.32 6.85 7.94
CA TYR A 104 -5.17 8.28 7.67
C TYR A 104 -3.70 8.61 7.49
N CYS A 105 -3.40 9.44 6.50
CA CYS A 105 -2.03 9.82 6.17
C CYS A 105 -1.88 11.34 6.10
N GLN A 106 -0.70 11.82 6.48
CA GLN A 106 -0.31 13.22 6.42
C GLN A 106 1.01 13.38 5.67
N VAL A 107 1.08 14.40 4.82
CA VAL A 107 2.27 14.72 4.03
C VAL A 107 2.82 16.05 4.49
N HIS A 108 4.10 16.04 4.87
CA HIS A 108 4.85 17.21 5.28
C HIS A 108 6.01 17.43 4.32
N LEU A 109 6.21 18.68 3.89
CA LEU A 109 7.41 19.14 3.21
C LEU A 109 8.15 20.08 4.17
N ASP A 110 9.35 19.67 4.57
CA ASP A 110 10.05 20.11 5.77
C ASP A 110 9.14 20.02 7.01
N GLN A 111 8.84 21.16 7.63
CA GLN A 111 7.97 21.26 8.81
C GLN A 111 6.53 21.66 8.46
N ARG A 112 6.20 21.84 7.17
CA ARG A 112 4.88 22.31 6.73
C ARG A 112 4.04 21.16 6.20
N LYS A 113 2.85 20.95 6.77
CA LYS A 113 1.85 20.04 6.22
C LYS A 113 1.35 20.57 4.87
N ILE A 114 1.51 19.78 3.81
CA ILE A 114 1.06 20.12 2.46
C ILE A 114 -0.23 19.40 2.08
N GLY A 115 -0.52 18.25 2.70
CA GLY A 115 -1.75 17.51 2.44
C GLY A 115 -2.05 16.46 3.51
N SER A 116 -3.28 15.96 3.48
CA SER A 116 -3.68 14.75 4.20
C SER A 116 -4.87 14.09 3.56
N PHE A 117 -4.99 12.78 3.76
CA PHE A 117 -5.99 11.94 3.12
C PHE A 117 -6.26 10.67 3.94
N LYS A 118 -7.40 10.03 3.68
CA LYS A 118 -7.69 8.65 4.10
C LYS A 118 -7.55 7.71 2.92
N LEU A 119 -7.00 6.52 3.12
CA LEU A 119 -6.97 5.49 2.08
C LEU A 119 -8.26 4.67 2.16
N LYS A 120 -9.06 4.72 1.10
CA LYS A 120 -10.30 3.95 0.94
C LYS A 120 -10.12 2.89 -0.13
N MET A 121 -10.73 1.73 0.08
CA MET A 121 -10.72 0.67 -0.92
C MET A 121 -11.45 1.16 -2.18
N ASP A 122 -10.77 1.04 -3.33
CA ASP A 122 -11.33 1.35 -4.64
C ASP A 122 -12.26 0.18 -5.01
N ARG A 123 -13.57 0.44 -5.14
CA ARG A 123 -14.59 -0.59 -5.39
C ARG A 123 -14.78 -0.85 -6.88
#